data_AF-A0A9W7DWX7-F1
#
_entry.id   AF-A0A9W7DWX7-F1
#
_cell.length_a   1.000
_cell.length_b   1.000
_cell.length_c   1.000
_cell.angle_alpha   90.00
_cell.angle_beta   90.00
_cell.angle_gamma   90.00
#
_symmetry.space_group_name_H-M   'P 1'
#
loop_
_entity.id
_entity.type
_entity.pdbx_description
1 polymer ?
#
loop_
_entity_poly.entity_id
_entity_poly.type
_entity_poly.pdbx_seq_one_letter_code
_entity_poly.pdbx_strand_id
1 'polypeptide(L)'
;MIILILLACLTCSVRCSVRSSLPNHIAEHEAAGTYITYIDNEQGDQQGDQQGDQQGDDEQGEQGEQGDQQEDQQGYDIFVRKYPCTSPPPCRTLLFIHGFPTSSLDYVGVAPSFTSTHTVVTYDHLGFGLSSKPPSVAYTMRLQAHILGFVMRTAAPPGGPGADVVAHDMGDTVLTEYLRLLSSGEISGGG
;
A
#
# COMPACT_ATOMS: atom_id res chain seq x y z
N MET A 1 -53.85 21.89 30.65
CA MET A 1 -52.49 21.57 30.18
C MET A 1 -52.10 22.59 29.11
N ILE A 2 -51.25 23.56 29.47
CA ILE A 2 -50.10 24.15 28.72
C ILE A 2 -50.39 24.61 27.26
N ILE A 3 -50.65 25.89 26.92
CA ILE A 3 -49.82 27.13 26.81
C ILE A 3 -48.74 27.16 25.69
N LEU A 4 -48.99 28.04 24.70
CA LEU A 4 -48.14 28.86 23.79
C LEU A 4 -47.00 28.23 22.94
N ILE A 5 -46.99 28.30 21.58
CA ILE A 5 -46.79 29.40 20.58
C ILE A 5 -45.32 29.48 20.05
N LEU A 6 -45.19 29.53 18.70
CA LEU A 6 -44.08 29.99 17.84
C LEU A 6 -42.75 29.18 17.80
N LEU A 7 -42.47 28.49 16.68
CA LEU A 7 -41.32 28.75 15.78
C LEU A 7 -41.29 27.83 14.53
N ALA A 8 -40.97 28.43 13.37
CA ALA A 8 -40.44 27.86 12.12
C ALA A 8 -41.31 26.83 11.36
N CYS A 9 -42.06 27.20 10.30
CA CYS A 9 -41.61 27.67 8.98
C CYS A 9 -40.86 26.59 8.15
N LEU A 10 -41.53 26.15 7.09
CA LEU A 10 -41.03 25.46 5.88
C LEU A 10 -40.09 24.26 6.06
N THR A 11 -40.63 23.05 5.88
CA THR A 11 -40.24 22.11 4.81
C THR A 11 -41.14 20.88 4.90
N CYS A 12 -42.16 20.81 4.05
CA CYS A 12 -42.79 19.55 3.71
C CYS A 12 -41.97 18.95 2.56
N SER A 13 -40.89 18.24 2.91
CA SER A 13 -40.21 17.30 2.03
C SER A 13 -40.19 15.95 2.74
N VAL A 14 -40.54 14.91 2.00
CA VAL A 14 -40.31 13.52 2.37
C VAL A 14 -38.88 13.38 2.94
N ARG A 15 -38.73 13.10 4.24
CA ARG A 15 -37.42 12.78 4.84
C ARG A 15 -37.14 11.29 4.64
N CYS A 16 -36.51 10.94 3.53
CA CYS A 16 -35.51 9.88 3.53
C CYS A 16 -34.29 10.42 4.28
N SER A 17 -33.95 9.80 5.41
CA SER A 17 -32.69 10.06 6.12
C SER A 17 -31.92 8.75 6.20
N VAL A 18 -31.22 8.40 5.12
CA VAL A 18 -29.90 7.79 5.24
C VAL A 18 -28.93 8.91 4.85
N ARG A 19 -28.05 9.28 5.77
CA ARG A 19 -26.99 10.27 5.50
C ARG A 19 -26.22 9.84 4.27
N SER A 20 -26.25 10.68 3.25
CA SER A 20 -25.42 10.59 2.05
C SER A 20 -23.96 10.89 2.43
N SER A 21 -23.10 9.88 2.35
CA SER A 21 -21.64 10.01 2.39
C SER A 21 -21.03 8.98 1.46
N LEU A 22 -21.35 9.09 0.17
CA LEU A 22 -20.65 8.37 -0.89
C LEU A 22 -20.52 9.32 -2.07
N PRO A 23 -19.30 9.61 -2.50
CA PRO A 23 -18.93 9.54 -3.90
C PRO A 23 -18.07 8.27 -4.03
N ASN A 24 -18.52 7.19 -4.69
CA ASN A 24 -18.59 7.11 -6.15
C ASN A 24 -17.76 8.20 -6.83
N HIS A 25 -16.44 8.00 -6.86
CA HIS A 25 -15.64 8.29 -8.04
C HIS A 25 -14.53 7.24 -8.11
N ILE A 26 -14.73 6.26 -8.99
CA ILE A 26 -13.64 5.64 -9.72
C ILE A 26 -12.91 6.82 -10.38
N ALA A 27 -11.75 7.20 -9.83
CA ALA A 27 -10.86 8.12 -10.51
C ALA A 27 -9.97 7.27 -11.42
N GLU A 28 -10.49 6.94 -12.60
CA GLU A 28 -9.64 6.61 -13.74
C GLU A 28 -8.83 7.87 -14.05
N HIS A 29 -7.52 7.79 -13.86
CA HIS A 29 -6.60 8.74 -14.47
C HIS A 29 -5.68 7.95 -15.39
N GLU A 30 -5.99 7.99 -16.68
CA GLU A 30 -5.13 7.47 -17.73
C GLU A 30 -3.79 8.22 -17.71
N ALA A 31 -2.79 7.59 -17.10
CA ALA A 31 -1.39 7.75 -17.48
C ALA A 31 -0.78 6.35 -17.51
N ALA A 32 -0.75 5.74 -18.70
CA ALA A 32 0.01 4.54 -19.05
C ALA A 32 -0.06 3.37 -18.02
N GLY A 33 -1.14 2.58 -18.08
CA GLY A 33 -1.13 1.18 -17.65
C GLY A 33 -0.85 0.89 -16.17
N THR A 34 -1.03 1.85 -15.28
CA THR A 34 -0.78 1.68 -13.83
C THR A 34 -2.07 1.81 -13.04
N TYR A 35 -2.51 0.73 -12.39
CA TYR A 35 -3.64 0.77 -11.46
C TYR A 35 -3.13 1.00 -10.04
N ILE A 36 -3.56 2.09 -9.41
CA ILE A 36 -3.31 2.36 -8.00
C ILE A 36 -4.46 1.78 -7.19
N THR A 37 -4.20 0.79 -6.35
CA THR A 37 -5.19 0.30 -5.38
C THR A 37 -4.80 0.74 -3.98
N TYR A 38 -5.77 1.31 -3.28
CA TYR A 38 -5.63 1.84 -1.93
C TYR A 38 -6.09 0.77 -0.93
N ILE A 39 -5.21 0.34 -0.03
CA ILE A 39 -5.54 -0.59 1.04
C ILE A 39 -5.50 0.19 2.36
N ASP A 40 -6.68 0.55 2.87
CA ASP A 40 -6.83 1.13 4.22
C ASP A 40 -6.66 0.06 5.29
N ASN A 41 -5.92 0.40 6.35
CA ASN A 41 -6.01 -0.30 7.64
C ASN A 41 -6.80 0.56 8.64
N GLU A 42 -8.08 0.26 8.84
CA GLU A 42 -8.87 0.90 9.89
C GLU A 42 -8.57 0.27 11.25
N GLN A 43 -7.54 0.78 11.96
CA GLN A 43 -7.46 0.78 13.43
C GLN A 43 -6.23 1.55 13.96
N GLY A 44 -6.43 2.75 14.51
CA GLY A 44 -5.46 3.36 15.44
C GLY A 44 -5.30 4.89 15.39
N ASP A 45 -6.36 5.68 15.47
CA ASP A 45 -6.25 7.14 15.65
C ASP A 45 -6.46 7.52 17.12
N GLN A 46 -5.37 7.80 17.86
CA GLN A 46 -5.37 8.61 19.10
C GLN A 46 -4.05 9.40 19.25
N GLN A 47 -4.08 10.65 18.77
CA GLN A 47 -3.51 11.90 19.32
C GLN A 47 -2.11 11.93 19.96
N GLY A 48 -1.30 12.89 19.49
CA GLY A 48 -0.19 13.48 20.25
C GLY A 48 0.48 14.66 19.53
N ASP A 49 0.01 15.88 19.78
CA ASP A 49 0.69 17.14 19.47
C ASP A 49 1.99 17.30 20.30
N GLN A 50 3.09 17.75 19.68
CA GLN A 50 3.92 18.89 20.14
C GLN A 50 5.15 19.17 19.24
N GLN A 51 5.42 20.47 19.09
CA GLN A 51 6.48 21.13 18.31
C GLN A 51 7.89 20.93 18.88
N GLY A 52 8.91 21.10 18.02
CA GLY A 52 10.28 21.38 18.44
C GLY A 52 11.24 21.60 17.27
N ASP A 53 11.73 22.83 17.11
CA ASP A 53 12.81 23.24 16.21
C ASP A 53 14.15 22.59 16.60
N GLN A 54 14.98 22.24 15.61
CA GLN A 54 16.44 22.45 15.62
C GLN A 54 17.09 22.10 14.27
N GLN A 55 17.86 23.06 13.75
CA GLN A 55 18.86 22.90 12.69
C GLN A 55 20.03 22.03 13.17
N GLY A 56 20.50 21.15 12.29
CA GLY A 56 21.74 20.41 12.43
C GLY A 56 22.27 20.08 11.04
N ASP A 57 23.48 20.55 10.77
CA ASP A 57 24.26 20.32 9.56
C ASP A 57 24.76 18.88 9.59
N ASP A 58 24.54 18.07 8.55
CA ASP A 58 25.26 16.81 8.38
C ASP A 58 25.39 16.45 6.90
N GLU A 59 26.63 16.11 6.55
CA GLU A 59 27.10 15.67 5.26
C GLU A 59 26.22 14.53 4.72
N GLN A 60 25.66 14.75 3.52
CA GLN A 60 24.81 13.78 2.83
C GLN A 60 25.64 12.57 2.40
N GLY A 61 25.80 11.62 3.32
CA GLY A 61 26.20 10.27 3.00
C GLY A 61 25.13 9.61 2.15
N GLU A 62 25.53 9.04 1.02
CA GLU A 62 24.74 8.11 0.21
C GLU A 62 24.36 6.89 1.06
N GLN A 63 23.28 7.00 1.84
CA GLN A 63 22.78 5.90 2.65
C GLN A 63 21.56 5.26 1.98
N GLY A 64 21.79 4.07 1.41
CA GLY A 64 20.77 3.01 1.36
C GLY A 64 20.09 2.75 0.02
N GLU A 65 20.84 2.50 -1.04
CA GLU A 65 20.32 1.92 -2.29
C GLU A 65 20.49 0.38 -2.36
N GLN A 66 20.71 -0.29 -1.22
CA GLN A 66 20.96 -1.74 -1.18
C GLN A 66 19.63 -2.48 -1.00
N GLY A 67 19.28 -3.32 -1.98
CA GLY A 67 18.16 -4.26 -1.83
C GLY A 67 18.62 -5.52 -1.11
N ASP A 68 17.74 -6.09 -0.30
CA ASP A 68 18.02 -7.22 0.57
C ASP A 68 17.19 -8.44 0.16
N GLN A 69 17.74 -9.63 0.42
CA GLN A 69 17.00 -10.88 0.30
C GLN A 69 16.23 -11.13 1.61
N GLN A 70 14.93 -11.39 1.50
CA GLN A 70 14.08 -11.74 2.63
C GLN A 70 13.50 -13.14 2.39
N GLU A 71 13.74 -14.05 3.33
CA GLU A 71 13.20 -15.42 3.27
C GLU A 71 11.72 -15.42 3.67
N ASP A 72 10.87 -15.97 2.81
CA ASP A 72 9.44 -16.12 3.10
C ASP A 72 9.14 -17.33 4.01
N GLN A 73 7.87 -17.54 4.33
CA GLN A 73 7.45 -18.66 5.20
C GLN A 73 7.68 -20.06 4.60
N GLN A 74 7.97 -20.15 3.30
CA GLN A 74 8.24 -21.40 2.58
C GLN A 74 9.74 -21.60 2.31
N GLY A 75 10.60 -20.69 2.77
CA GLY A 75 12.05 -20.76 2.57
C GLY A 75 12.51 -20.22 1.22
N TYR A 76 11.71 -19.37 0.56
CA TYR A 76 12.12 -18.72 -0.68
C TYR A 76 12.72 -17.34 -0.41
N ASP A 77 13.91 -17.10 -0.97
CA ASP A 77 14.50 -15.75 -0.94
C ASP A 77 13.79 -14.82 -1.92
N ILE A 78 13.18 -13.77 -1.38
CA ILE A 78 12.51 -12.71 -2.13
C ILE A 78 13.36 -11.44 -2.04
N PHE A 79 13.77 -10.94 -3.21
CA PHE A 79 14.51 -9.69 -3.29
C PHE A 79 13.56 -8.52 -3.07
N VAL A 80 13.87 -7.69 -2.07
CA VAL A 80 13.09 -6.50 -1.69
C VAL A 80 14.03 -5.31 -1.61
N ARG A 81 13.63 -4.21 -2.24
CA ARG A 81 14.32 -2.93 -2.14
C ARG A 81 13.40 -1.91 -1.48
N LYS A 82 13.94 -1.20 -0.49
CA LYS A 82 13.24 -0.18 0.28
C LYS A 82 13.91 1.17 0.07
N TYR A 83 13.09 2.19 -0.15
CA TYR A 83 13.50 3.60 -0.18
C TYR A 83 12.82 4.28 1.00
N PRO A 84 13.57 4.60 2.07
CA PRO A 84 13.00 5.22 3.26
C PRO A 84 12.32 6.56 2.93
N CYS A 85 11.20 6.82 3.62
CA CYS A 85 10.58 8.14 3.59
C CYS A 85 11.54 9.20 4.15
N THR A 86 11.61 10.36 3.51
CA THR A 86 12.43 11.49 3.97
C THR A 86 11.67 12.47 4.86
N SER A 87 10.35 12.35 4.94
CA SER A 87 9.49 13.19 5.77
C SER A 87 9.32 12.59 7.18
N PRO A 88 9.00 13.41 8.19
CA PRO A 88 8.70 12.92 9.54
C PRO A 88 7.53 11.90 9.53
N PRO A 89 7.60 10.84 10.35
CA PRO A 89 6.55 9.83 10.43
C PRO A 89 5.21 10.37 10.96
N PRO A 90 4.08 9.68 10.71
CA PRO A 90 3.99 8.38 10.02
C PRO A 90 3.97 8.53 8.50
N CYS A 91 4.88 7.83 7.80
CA CYS A 91 4.84 7.73 6.34
C CYS A 91 4.13 6.45 5.91
N ARG A 92 3.22 6.58 4.94
CA ARG A 92 2.57 5.45 4.29
C ARG A 92 3.57 4.65 3.47
N THR A 93 3.28 3.37 3.24
CA THR A 93 4.07 2.55 2.33
C THR A 93 3.52 2.68 0.91
N LEU A 94 4.39 2.82 -0.09
CA LEU A 94 4.04 2.69 -1.51
C LEU A 94 4.72 1.43 -2.08
N LEU A 95 3.94 0.40 -2.40
CA LEU A 95 4.46 -0.83 -2.97
C LEU A 95 4.30 -0.84 -4.49
N PHE A 96 5.40 -1.07 -5.21
CA PHE A 96 5.38 -1.34 -6.64
C PHE A 96 5.42 -2.86 -6.92
N ILE A 97 4.51 -3.31 -7.77
CA ILE A 97 4.37 -4.71 -8.21
C ILE A 97 4.62 -4.78 -9.71
N HIS A 98 5.75 -5.36 -10.10
CA HIS A 98 6.13 -5.48 -11.51
C HIS A 98 5.30 -6.54 -12.26
N GLY A 99 5.37 -6.47 -13.60
CA GLY A 99 4.69 -7.38 -14.52
C GLY A 99 5.61 -8.41 -15.17
N PHE A 100 5.13 -9.10 -16.20
CA PHE A 100 5.92 -10.02 -17.02
C PHE A 100 6.50 -9.28 -18.25
N PRO A 101 7.73 -9.60 -18.70
CA PRO A 101 8.74 -10.50 -18.10
C PRO A 101 9.78 -9.74 -17.25
N THR A 102 9.42 -8.59 -16.69
CA THR A 102 10.38 -7.65 -16.09
C THR A 102 10.62 -7.92 -14.60
N SER A 103 11.15 -6.94 -13.86
CA SER A 103 11.44 -7.04 -12.42
C SER A 103 11.32 -5.67 -11.73
N SER A 104 11.57 -5.60 -10.42
CA SER A 104 11.65 -4.35 -9.65
C SER A 104 12.65 -3.33 -10.20
N LEU A 105 13.57 -3.75 -11.07
CA LEU A 105 14.53 -2.88 -11.74
C LEU A 105 13.85 -1.77 -12.56
N ASP A 106 12.65 -2.04 -13.09
CA ASP A 106 11.85 -1.06 -13.84
C ASP A 106 11.56 0.21 -13.03
N TYR A 107 11.53 0.10 -11.70
CA TYR A 107 11.16 1.18 -10.81
C TYR A 107 12.34 1.93 -10.20
N VAL A 108 13.59 1.50 -10.41
CA VAL A 108 14.76 2.13 -9.75
C VAL A 108 14.87 3.61 -10.07
N GLY A 109 14.55 4.02 -11.29
CA GLY A 109 14.59 5.42 -11.70
C GLY A 109 13.43 6.29 -11.18
N VAL A 110 12.29 5.68 -10.81
CA VAL A 110 11.07 6.43 -10.43
C VAL A 110 10.77 6.36 -8.93
N ALA A 111 11.12 5.26 -8.26
CA ALA A 111 10.84 5.03 -6.84
C ALA A 111 11.37 6.17 -5.92
N PRO A 112 12.59 6.71 -6.10
CA PRO A 112 13.07 7.83 -5.27
C PRO A 112 12.19 9.08 -5.33
N SER A 113 11.39 9.27 -6.39
CA SER A 113 10.55 10.47 -6.55
C SER A 113 9.36 10.51 -5.58
N PHE A 114 9.04 9.39 -4.93
CA PHE A 114 7.92 9.28 -3.99
C PHE A 114 8.36 9.30 -2.51
N THR A 115 9.67 9.33 -2.23
CA THR A 115 10.20 9.24 -0.85
C THR A 115 9.89 10.45 0.02
N SER A 116 9.51 11.58 -0.59
CA SER A 116 9.03 12.77 0.12
C SER A 116 7.73 12.54 0.89
N THR A 117 6.96 11.50 0.53
CA THR A 117 5.63 11.22 1.11
C THR A 117 5.45 9.77 1.55
N HIS A 118 6.22 8.84 0.99
CA HIS A 118 6.07 7.41 1.24
C HIS A 118 7.40 6.73 1.57
N THR A 119 7.33 5.66 2.35
CA THR A 119 8.36 4.63 2.28
C THR A 119 8.06 3.79 1.06
N VAL A 120 8.94 3.82 0.05
CA VAL A 120 8.70 3.09 -1.20
C VAL A 120 9.31 1.70 -1.11
N VAL A 121 8.56 0.70 -1.51
CA VAL A 121 9.01 -0.69 -1.54
C VAL A 121 8.78 -1.25 -2.94
N THR A 122 9.78 -1.97 -3.44
CA THR A 122 9.70 -2.74 -4.68
C THR A 122 10.20 -4.14 -4.37
N TYR A 123 9.68 -5.16 -5.03
CA TYR A 123 10.18 -6.53 -4.88
C TYR A 123 10.17 -7.28 -6.20
N ASP A 124 10.93 -8.37 -6.29
CA ASP A 124 10.87 -9.28 -7.43
C ASP A 124 9.96 -10.47 -7.11
N HIS A 125 9.00 -10.76 -7.99
CA HIS A 125 8.19 -11.98 -7.91
C HIS A 125 9.10 -13.22 -7.88
N LEU A 126 8.64 -14.30 -7.23
CA LEU A 126 9.38 -15.57 -7.25
C LEU A 126 9.55 -16.03 -8.70
N GLY A 127 10.75 -16.41 -9.09
CA GLY A 127 11.08 -16.76 -10.48
C GLY A 127 11.64 -15.60 -11.30
N PHE A 128 11.57 -14.36 -10.81
CA PHE A 128 11.96 -13.15 -11.53
C PHE A 128 13.15 -12.44 -10.87
N GLY A 129 13.76 -11.51 -11.61
CA GLY A 129 14.82 -10.61 -11.12
C GLY A 129 15.89 -11.30 -10.28
N LEU A 130 16.12 -10.80 -9.06
CA LEU A 130 17.06 -11.30 -8.08
C LEU A 130 16.40 -12.24 -7.04
N SER A 131 15.08 -12.46 -7.11
CA SER A 131 14.39 -13.46 -6.29
C SER A 131 14.73 -14.90 -6.71
N SER A 132 14.49 -15.82 -5.78
CA SER A 132 14.71 -17.26 -5.94
C SER A 132 14.01 -17.84 -7.17
N LYS A 133 14.64 -18.84 -7.79
CA LYS A 133 14.14 -19.55 -8.98
C LYS A 133 14.12 -21.06 -8.77
N PRO A 134 13.34 -21.55 -7.79
CA PRO A 134 13.30 -22.97 -7.47
C PRO A 134 12.80 -23.80 -8.67
N PRO A 135 13.47 -24.90 -9.05
CA PRO A 135 13.17 -25.65 -10.27
C PRO A 135 11.91 -26.51 -10.18
N SER A 136 11.44 -26.83 -8.97
CA SER A 136 10.32 -27.75 -8.72
C SER A 136 9.02 -27.04 -8.29
N VAL A 137 8.92 -25.74 -8.54
CA VAL A 137 7.77 -24.92 -8.12
C VAL A 137 6.89 -24.57 -9.31
N ALA A 138 5.59 -24.71 -9.13
CA ALA A 138 4.60 -24.13 -10.04
C ALA A 138 4.42 -22.65 -9.68
N TYR A 139 4.83 -21.74 -10.58
CA TYR A 139 4.70 -20.28 -10.44
C TYR A 139 3.26 -19.82 -10.66
N THR A 140 2.35 -20.28 -9.80
CA THR A 140 0.92 -19.94 -9.88
C THR A 140 0.66 -18.51 -9.38
N MET A 141 -0.39 -17.86 -9.89
CA MET A 141 -0.80 -16.53 -9.39
C MET A 141 -1.13 -16.55 -7.90
N ARG A 142 -1.71 -17.65 -7.42
CA ARG A 142 -1.97 -17.86 -6.00
C ARG A 142 -0.69 -17.86 -5.17
N LEU A 143 0.36 -18.55 -5.63
CA LEU A 143 1.66 -18.53 -4.95
C LEU A 143 2.25 -17.11 -4.92
N GLN A 144 2.23 -16.40 -6.05
CA GLN A 144 2.71 -15.01 -6.09
C GLN A 144 1.91 -14.10 -5.15
N ALA A 145 0.60 -14.32 -5.00
CA ALA A 145 -0.23 -13.58 -4.05
C ALA A 145 0.11 -13.87 -2.58
N HIS A 146 0.51 -15.12 -2.25
CA HIS A 146 1.04 -15.44 -0.92
C HIS A 146 2.37 -14.72 -0.64
N ILE A 147 3.26 -14.66 -1.63
CA ILE A 147 4.52 -13.90 -1.55
C ILE A 147 4.24 -12.40 -1.39
N LEU A 148 3.30 -11.85 -2.16
CA LEU A 148 2.86 -10.45 -2.00
C LEU A 148 2.36 -10.20 -0.57
N GLY A 149 1.59 -11.11 0.00
CA GLY A 149 1.17 -11.01 1.41
C GLY A 149 2.34 -11.02 2.39
N PHE A 150 3.39 -11.79 2.12
CA PHE A 150 4.63 -11.74 2.90
C PHE A 150 5.31 -10.36 2.79
N VAL A 151 5.51 -9.85 1.58
CA VAL A 151 6.12 -8.53 1.34
C VAL A 151 5.29 -7.42 2.01
N MET A 152 3.95 -7.49 1.91
CA MET A 152 3.07 -6.52 2.57
C MET A 152 3.25 -6.50 4.08
N ARG A 153 3.31 -7.67 4.74
CA ARG A 153 3.52 -7.73 6.19
C ARG A 153 4.89 -7.21 6.63
N THR A 154 5.92 -7.34 5.80
CA THR A 154 7.26 -6.84 6.12
C THR A 154 7.48 -5.37 5.72
N ALA A 155 6.64 -4.83 4.84
CA ALA A 155 6.68 -3.46 4.35
C ALA A 155 5.70 -2.52 5.08
N ALA A 156 4.53 -3.02 5.45
CA ALA A 156 3.44 -2.32 6.13
C ALA A 156 2.88 -3.24 7.24
N PRO A 157 3.53 -3.25 8.42
CA PRO A 157 3.13 -4.15 9.51
C PRO A 157 1.80 -3.70 10.12
N PRO A 158 0.96 -4.64 10.62
CA PRO A 158 -0.33 -4.32 11.22
C PRO A 158 -0.28 -3.21 12.27
N GLY A 159 -1.17 -2.22 12.10
CA GLY A 159 -1.25 -1.03 12.96
C GLY A 159 -0.42 0.15 12.44
N GLY A 160 0.12 0.03 11.22
CA GLY A 160 0.77 1.11 10.50
C GLY A 160 -0.22 1.96 9.68
N PRO A 161 0.28 2.98 8.98
CA PRO A 161 -0.54 3.92 8.21
C PRO A 161 -1.14 3.34 6.91
N GLY A 162 -1.11 2.02 6.71
CA GLY A 162 -1.57 1.34 5.50
C GLY A 162 -0.59 1.44 4.32
N ALA A 163 -0.97 0.85 3.19
CA ALA A 163 -0.15 0.78 1.99
C ALA A 163 -0.93 1.16 0.72
N ASP A 164 -0.28 1.98 -0.10
CA ASP A 164 -0.69 2.30 -1.46
C ASP A 164 0.05 1.36 -2.41
N VAL A 165 -0.63 0.89 -3.45
CA VAL A 165 -0.07 -0.13 -4.35
C VAL A 165 -0.14 0.33 -5.79
N VAL A 166 0.99 0.25 -6.49
CA VAL A 166 1.10 0.41 -7.94
C VAL A 166 1.36 -0.97 -8.54
N ALA A 167 0.45 -1.44 -9.38
CA ALA A 167 0.61 -2.70 -10.11
C ALA A 167 0.59 -2.49 -11.63
N HIS A 168 1.24 -3.41 -12.35
CA HIS A 168 1.32 -3.41 -13.80
C HIS A 168 1.33 -4.84 -14.37
N ASP A 169 0.50 -5.11 -15.37
CA ASP A 169 0.45 -6.36 -16.15
C ASP A 169 0.17 -7.59 -15.25
N MET A 170 1.08 -8.58 -15.17
CA MET A 170 0.98 -9.72 -14.27
C MET A 170 0.82 -9.26 -12.81
N GLY A 171 1.41 -8.11 -12.45
CA GLY A 171 1.25 -7.50 -11.14
C GLY A 171 -0.21 -7.21 -10.79
N ASP A 172 -1.04 -6.81 -11.76
CA ASP A 172 -2.47 -6.55 -11.54
C ASP A 172 -3.21 -7.84 -11.17
N THR A 173 -2.85 -8.94 -11.83
CA THR A 173 -3.43 -10.26 -11.58
C THR A 173 -3.00 -10.78 -10.20
N VAL A 174 -1.74 -10.60 -9.84
CA VAL A 174 -1.23 -10.99 -8.51
C VAL A 174 -1.91 -10.18 -7.41
N LEU A 175 -2.05 -8.87 -7.58
CA LEU A 175 -2.74 -7.99 -6.64
C LEU A 175 -4.21 -8.39 -6.48
N THR A 176 -4.91 -8.63 -7.60
CA THR A 176 -6.32 -9.05 -7.57
C THR A 176 -6.50 -10.39 -6.85
N GLU A 177 -5.63 -11.37 -7.11
CA GLU A 177 -5.67 -12.66 -6.41
C GLU A 177 -5.34 -12.51 -4.92
N TYR A 178 -4.41 -11.63 -4.55
CA TYR A 178 -4.15 -11.30 -3.15
C TYR A 178 -5.39 -10.71 -2.46
N LEU A 179 -6.07 -9.73 -3.08
CA LEU A 179 -7.30 -9.14 -2.54
C LEU A 179 -8.41 -10.19 -2.40
N ARG A 180 -8.54 -11.12 -3.36
CA ARG A 180 -9.47 -12.25 -3.28
C ARG A 180 -9.14 -13.13 -2.06
N LEU A 181 -7.88 -13.51 -1.89
CA LEU A 181 -7.40 -14.33 -0.77
C LEU A 181 -7.61 -13.65 0.59
N LEU A 182 -7.38 -12.34 0.67
CA LEU A 182 -7.69 -11.55 1.86
C LEU A 182 -9.19 -11.57 2.18
N SER A 183 -10.05 -11.29 1.19
CA SER A 183 -11.50 -11.22 1.40
C SER A 183 -12.11 -12.56 1.83
N SER A 184 -11.47 -13.68 1.47
CA SER A 184 -11.87 -15.03 1.84
C SER A 184 -11.24 -15.53 3.15
N GLY A 185 -10.34 -14.74 3.75
CA GLY A 185 -9.62 -15.09 4.97
C GLY A 185 -8.55 -16.17 4.78
N GLU A 186 -8.14 -16.46 3.53
CA GLU A 186 -7.10 -17.43 3.20
C GLU A 186 -5.69 -16.87 3.45
N ILE A 187 -5.55 -15.54 3.48
CA ILE A 187 -4.33 -14.81 3.86
C ILE A 187 -4.70 -13.73 4.88
N SER A 188 -3.80 -13.46 5.84
CA SER A 188 -3.88 -12.28 6.70
C SER A 188 -3.18 -11.08 6.05
N GLY A 189 -3.86 -9.92 6.06
CA GLY A 189 -3.28 -8.66 5.57
C GLY A 189 -2.04 -8.24 6.37
N GLY A 190 -1.07 -7.64 5.67
CA GLY A 190 -0.23 -6.61 6.29
C GLY A 190 -1.11 -5.37 6.53
N GLY A 191 -0.86 -4.63 7.59
CA GLY A 191 -1.73 -3.51 7.96
C GLY A 191 -0.98 -2.21 8.12
#